data_AF-A0A970HKV1-F1
#
_entry.id   AF-A0A970HKV1-F1
#
_cell.length_a   1.000
_cell.length_b   1.000
_cell.length_c   1.000
_cell.angle_alpha   90.00
_cell.angle_beta   90.00
_cell.angle_gamma   90.00
#
_symmetry.space_group_name_H-M   'P 1'
#
loop_
_entity.id
_entity.type
_entity.pdbx_description
1 polymer ?
#
loop_
_entity_poly.entity_id
_entity_poly.type
_entity_poly.pdbx_seq_one_letter_code
_entity_poly.pdbx_strand_id
1 'polypeptide(L)'
;MLAVVADLARSVWPQGHVVTFDAAFVHREPLQISDLRSTLGNARHALANNDWPTAIRLIRDGRNQWSVFRAQIPKLYKEHSWDELSLHRGDALWNDAVRYAELRSLSKTLRALERLQSVFDTQRSRYIPASAA
;
A
#
# COMPACT_ATOMS: atom_id res chain seq x y z
N MET A 1 -29.60 4.65 -27.37
CA MET A 1 -28.29 4.14 -27.84
C MET A 1 -27.37 5.36 -27.91
N LEU A 2 -26.56 5.69 -26.90
CA LEU A 2 -25.25 5.07 -26.52
C LEU A 2 -24.42 4.78 -27.77
N ALA A 3 -23.19 5.25 -27.96
CA ALA A 3 -22.24 6.11 -27.24
C ALA A 3 -21.28 6.63 -28.34
N VAL A 4 -20.47 7.67 -28.13
CA VAL A 4 -19.01 7.57 -27.89
C VAL A 4 -18.47 8.88 -28.45
N VAL A 5 -17.72 9.68 -27.67
CA VAL A 5 -16.48 10.39 -28.12
C VAL A 5 -15.78 10.94 -26.87
N ALA A 6 -14.49 10.61 -26.75
CA ALA A 6 -13.36 11.38 -26.20
C ALA A 6 -12.37 10.33 -25.63
N ASP A 7 -11.42 9.78 -26.37
CA ASP A 7 -10.24 10.41 -26.98
C ASP A 7 -9.50 11.35 -26.00
N LEU A 8 -8.36 10.89 -25.50
CA LEU A 8 -7.09 11.61 -25.58
C LEU A 8 -5.91 10.73 -25.10
N ALA A 9 -5.20 10.25 -26.11
CA ALA A 9 -3.73 10.23 -26.23
C ALA A 9 -2.87 9.74 -25.04
N ARG A 10 -2.37 8.52 -25.25
CA ARG A 10 -1.00 8.05 -24.98
C ARG A 10 0.04 9.17 -24.80
N SER A 11 0.71 9.19 -23.64
CA SER A 11 2.15 9.42 -23.58
C SER A 11 2.83 8.13 -23.12
N VAL A 12 3.94 7.81 -23.78
CA VAL A 12 4.67 6.54 -23.68
C VAL A 12 6.12 6.94 -23.36
N TRP A 13 6.60 6.73 -22.13
CA TRP A 13 7.68 5.80 -21.71
C TRP A 13 8.40 6.36 -20.45
N PRO A 14 9.32 5.63 -19.78
CA PRO A 14 9.42 4.19 -19.50
C PRO A 14 9.67 3.90 -17.99
N GLN A 15 9.39 2.69 -17.52
CA GLN A 15 9.78 2.20 -16.17
C GLN A 15 9.27 2.97 -14.95
N GLY A 16 7.97 2.94 -14.75
CA GLY A 16 7.37 3.12 -13.43
C GLY A 16 6.01 2.48 -13.50
N HIS A 17 5.85 1.28 -12.93
CA HIS A 17 4.54 0.66 -12.82
C HIS A 17 3.65 1.57 -11.97
N VAL A 18 2.93 2.51 -12.60
CA VAL A 18 1.76 3.14 -12.01
C VAL A 18 0.69 2.07 -12.03
N VAL A 19 0.72 1.22 -11.01
CA VAL A 19 -0.38 0.30 -10.72
C VAL A 19 -1.54 1.17 -10.26
N THR A 20 -2.32 1.69 -11.20
CA THR A 20 -3.71 2.04 -10.91
C THR A 20 -4.38 0.71 -10.60
N PHE A 21 -4.68 0.49 -9.32
CA PHE A 21 -5.52 -0.63 -8.90
C PHE A 21 -6.86 -0.49 -9.60
N ASP A 22 -7.01 -1.22 -10.68
CA ASP A 22 -8.28 -1.41 -11.35
C ASP A 22 -9.23 -2.05 -10.33
N ALA A 23 -10.47 -1.56 -10.22
CA ALA A 23 -11.47 -2.17 -9.34
C ALA A 23 -11.76 -3.64 -9.73
N ALA A 24 -11.27 -4.07 -10.90
CA ALA A 24 -11.23 -5.45 -11.37
C ALA A 24 -10.16 -6.34 -10.70
N PHE A 25 -9.29 -5.81 -9.81
CA PHE A 25 -8.35 -6.59 -9.00
C PHE A 25 -9.06 -7.29 -7.82
N VAL A 26 -10.19 -7.91 -8.11
CA VAL A 26 -10.84 -8.91 -7.26
C VAL A 26 -9.98 -10.17 -7.37
N HIS A 27 -8.87 -10.19 -6.64
CA HIS A 27 -7.95 -11.32 -6.64
C HIS A 27 -8.59 -12.55 -5.98
N ARG A 28 -8.51 -13.68 -6.68
CA ARG A 28 -8.65 -15.03 -6.12
C ARG A 28 -7.51 -15.37 -5.14
N GLU A 29 -6.48 -14.53 -5.08
CA GLU A 29 -5.33 -14.65 -4.19
C GLU A 29 -5.38 -13.63 -3.05
N PRO A 30 -4.98 -14.01 -1.83
CA PRO A 30 -4.94 -13.10 -0.70
C PRO A 30 -3.89 -11.99 -0.88
N LEU A 31 -4.15 -10.81 -0.32
CA LEU A 31 -3.18 -9.71 -0.28
C LEU A 31 -1.89 -10.14 0.41
N GLN A 32 -0.75 -9.84 -0.21
CA GLN A 32 0.57 -10.16 0.31
C GLN A 32 1.30 -8.92 0.83
N ILE A 33 2.31 -9.14 1.68
CA ILE A 33 3.18 -8.06 2.19
C ILE A 33 3.87 -7.31 1.02
N SER A 34 4.18 -8.00 -0.07
CA SER A 34 4.76 -7.41 -1.29
C SER A 34 3.86 -6.37 -1.95
N ASP A 35 2.54 -6.54 -1.88
CA ASP A 35 1.58 -5.62 -2.49
C ASP A 35 1.57 -4.29 -1.73
N LEU A 36 1.54 -4.36 -0.39
CA LEU A 36 1.62 -3.20 0.50
C LEU A 36 2.93 -2.43 0.31
N ARG A 37 4.06 -3.14 0.17
CA ARG A 37 5.37 -2.53 -0.10
C ARG A 37 5.42 -1.83 -1.46
N SER A 38 4.81 -2.42 -2.48
CA SER A 38 4.75 -1.81 -3.81
C SER A 38 3.95 -0.51 -3.76
N THR A 39 2.83 -0.49 -3.04
CA THR A 39 2.04 0.73 -2.80
C THR A 39 2.84 1.81 -2.06
N LEU A 40 3.61 1.45 -1.02
CA LEU A 40 4.51 2.39 -0.33
C LEU A 40 5.58 2.96 -1.26
N GLY A 41 6.22 2.10 -2.06
CA GLY A 41 7.24 2.51 -3.03
C GLY A 41 6.70 3.52 -4.04
N ASN A 42 5.53 3.24 -4.61
CA ASN A 42 4.84 4.12 -5.55
C ASN A 42 4.45 5.45 -4.91
N ALA A 43 3.97 5.44 -3.66
CA ALA A 43 3.64 6.67 -2.94
C ALA A 43 4.88 7.54 -2.70
N ARG A 44 6.01 6.97 -2.29
CA ARG A 44 7.27 7.71 -2.14
C ARG A 44 7.77 8.27 -3.47
N HIS A 45 7.64 7.51 -4.56
CA HIS A 45 8.01 7.98 -5.89
C HIS A 45 7.13 9.16 -6.33
N ALA A 46 5.82 9.11 -6.10
CA ALA A 46 4.92 10.24 -6.36
C ALA A 46 5.32 11.48 -5.55
N LEU A 47 5.65 11.31 -4.26
CA LEU A 47 6.14 12.41 -3.41
C LEU A 47 7.47 13.00 -3.90
N ALA A 48 8.40 12.17 -4.38
CA ALA A 48 9.68 12.62 -4.94
C ALA A 48 9.48 13.48 -6.21
N ASN A 49 8.42 13.21 -6.98
CA ASN A 49 8.04 13.99 -8.16
C ASN A 49 7.07 15.15 -7.85
N ASN A 50 6.84 15.46 -6.57
CA ASN A 50 5.90 16.49 -6.11
C ASN A 50 4.44 16.27 -6.57
N ASP A 51 4.07 15.03 -6.93
CA ASP A 51 2.71 14.64 -7.29
C ASP A 51 1.91 14.27 -6.03
N TRP A 52 1.45 15.29 -5.32
CA TRP A 52 0.66 15.16 -4.10
C TRP A 52 -0.69 14.46 -4.29
N PRO A 53 -1.51 14.79 -5.31
CA PRO A 53 -2.77 14.09 -5.52
C PRO A 53 -2.59 12.58 -5.67
N THR A 54 -1.63 12.14 -6.48
CA THR A 54 -1.33 10.71 -6.66
C THR A 54 -0.79 10.09 -5.38
N ALA A 55 0.13 10.77 -4.68
CA ALA A 55 0.66 10.28 -3.41
C ALA A 55 -0.43 10.08 -2.36
N ILE A 56 -1.33 11.05 -2.18
CA ILE A 56 -2.45 10.96 -1.22
C ILE A 56 -3.35 9.78 -1.57
N ARG A 57 -3.70 9.62 -2.85
CA ARG A 57 -4.50 8.48 -3.32
C ARG A 57 -3.84 7.16 -2.97
N LEU A 58 -2.56 6.98 -3.33
CA LEU A 58 -1.81 5.75 -3.07
C LEU A 58 -1.68 5.44 -1.57
N ILE A 59 -1.50 6.46 -0.73
CA ILE A 59 -1.40 6.27 0.73
C ILE A 59 -2.75 5.83 1.31
N ARG A 60 -3.86 6.41 0.84
CA ARG A 60 -5.22 5.97 1.24
C ARG A 60 -5.53 4.55 0.76
N ASP A 61 -5.18 4.24 -0.49
CA ASP A 61 -5.34 2.90 -1.05
C ASP A 61 -4.52 1.88 -0.25
N GLY A 62 -3.27 2.21 0.11
CA GLY A 62 -2.40 1.38 0.94
C GLY A 62 -2.94 1.16 2.35
N ARG A 63 -3.53 2.19 2.98
CA ARG A 63 -4.30 2.02 4.24
C ARG A 63 -5.42 1.00 4.00
N ASN A 64 -6.24 1.17 2.97
CA ASN A 64 -7.38 0.28 2.74
C ASN A 64 -6.93 -1.17 2.53
N GLN A 65 -5.88 -1.39 1.75
CA GLN A 65 -5.23 -2.69 1.58
C GLN A 65 -4.74 -3.26 2.91
N TRP A 66 -4.11 -2.44 3.77
CA TRP A 66 -3.67 -2.86 5.10
C TRP A 66 -4.81 -3.35 5.99
N SER A 67 -5.96 -2.66 5.94
CA SER A 67 -7.15 -3.07 6.71
C SER A 67 -7.68 -4.44 6.26
N VAL A 68 -7.68 -4.70 4.94
CA VAL A 68 -8.09 -5.99 4.38
C VAL A 68 -7.06 -7.06 4.73
N PHE A 69 -5.77 -6.76 4.56
CA PHE A 69 -4.66 -7.65 4.91
C PHE A 69 -4.74 -8.09 6.37
N ARG A 70 -4.87 -7.13 7.30
CA ARG A 70 -4.95 -7.38 8.75
C ARG A 70 -6.06 -8.37 9.11
N ALA A 71 -7.23 -8.26 8.48
CA ALA A 71 -8.35 -9.17 8.71
C ALA A 71 -8.08 -10.60 8.18
N GLN A 72 -7.19 -10.74 7.20
CA GLN A 72 -6.81 -12.02 6.64
C GLN A 72 -5.60 -12.66 7.34
N ILE A 73 -4.87 -11.92 8.19
CA ILE A 73 -3.67 -12.43 8.88
C ILE A 73 -3.94 -13.76 9.61
N PRO A 74 -5.01 -13.90 10.43
CA PRO A 74 -5.27 -15.15 11.14
C PRO A 74 -5.54 -16.35 10.22
N LYS A 75 -5.99 -16.11 8.98
CA LYS A 75 -6.33 -17.17 8.02
C LYS A 75 -5.13 -17.59 7.16
N LEU A 76 -4.25 -16.65 6.87
CA LEU A 76 -3.15 -16.83 5.92
C LEU A 76 -1.82 -17.16 6.59
N TYR A 77 -1.69 -16.81 7.86
CA TYR A 77 -0.45 -16.95 8.61
C TYR A 77 -0.70 -17.72 9.89
N LYS A 78 0.32 -18.44 10.35
CA LYS A 78 0.29 -19.18 11.60
C LYS A 78 -0.13 -18.25 12.76
N GLU A 79 -0.92 -18.79 13.69
CA GLU A 79 -1.19 -18.15 14.98
C GLU A 79 0.13 -17.61 15.57
N HIS A 80 0.14 -16.33 15.95
CA HIS A 80 1.30 -15.58 16.49
C HIS A 80 2.38 -15.12 15.50
N SER A 81 2.22 -15.28 14.19
CA SER A 81 3.16 -14.72 13.20
C SER A 81 3.24 -13.19 13.22
N TRP A 82 2.16 -12.53 13.62
CA TRP A 82 2.08 -11.08 13.85
C TRP A 82 1.62 -10.82 15.28
N ASP A 83 2.42 -10.07 16.04
CA ASP A 83 2.04 -9.60 17.36
C ASP A 83 1.06 -8.41 17.26
N GLU A 84 0.12 -8.34 18.19
CA GLU A 84 -0.93 -7.31 18.21
C GLU A 84 -0.36 -5.88 18.28
N LEU A 85 0.78 -5.71 18.95
CA LEU A 85 1.50 -4.44 19.01
C LEU A 85 1.98 -3.98 17.62
N SER A 86 2.57 -4.88 16.82
CA SER A 86 2.95 -4.60 15.43
C SER A 86 1.75 -4.23 14.56
N LEU A 87 0.61 -4.88 14.75
CA LEU A 87 -0.63 -4.57 14.03
C LEU A 87 -1.13 -3.16 14.37
N HIS A 88 -1.24 -2.83 15.66
CA HIS A 88 -1.62 -1.48 16.10
C HIS A 88 -0.64 -0.41 15.64
N ARG A 89 0.67 -0.72 15.65
CA ARG A 89 1.69 0.18 15.14
C ARG A 89 1.51 0.41 13.63
N GLY A 90 1.19 -0.63 12.87
CA GLY A 90 0.84 -0.51 11.45
C GLY A 90 -0.35 0.43 11.23
N ASP A 91 -1.43 0.25 12.00
CA ASP A 91 -2.62 1.13 11.93
C ASP A 91 -2.27 2.59 12.21
N ALA A 92 -1.55 2.85 13.31
CA ALA A 92 -1.17 4.20 13.69
C ALA A 92 -0.32 4.88 12.62
N LEU A 93 0.67 4.16 12.08
CA LEU A 93 1.56 4.69 11.05
C LEU A 93 0.83 4.97 9.73
N TRP A 94 -0.12 4.12 9.33
CA TRP A 94 -0.95 4.38 8.14
C TRP A 94 -1.84 5.61 8.33
N ASN A 95 -2.49 5.73 9.48
CA ASN A 95 -3.33 6.90 9.80
C ASN A 95 -2.49 8.19 9.83
N ASP A 96 -1.30 8.14 10.41
CA ASP A 96 -0.35 9.26 10.40
C ASP A 96 0.11 9.60 8.97
N ALA A 97 0.43 8.60 8.15
CA ALA A 97 0.83 8.83 6.76
C ALA A 97 -0.28 9.52 5.95
N VAL A 98 -1.53 9.07 6.09
CA VAL A 98 -2.70 9.71 5.45
C VAL A 98 -2.83 11.16 5.92
N ARG A 99 -2.85 11.37 7.25
CA ARG A 99 -3.00 12.71 7.84
C ARG A 99 -1.89 13.66 7.39
N TYR A 100 -0.63 13.22 7.41
CA TYR A 100 0.48 14.05 6.98
C TYR A 100 0.47 14.33 5.48
N ALA A 101 0.03 13.37 4.66
CA ALA A 101 -0.11 13.58 3.23
C ALA A 101 -1.21 14.60 2.88
N GLU A 102 -2.34 14.55 3.59
CA GLU A 102 -3.42 15.54 3.46
C GLU A 102 -2.97 16.95 3.88
N LEU A 103 -2.16 17.05 4.93
CA LEU A 103 -1.51 18.29 5.35
C LEU A 103 -0.31 18.69 4.46
N ARG A 104 -0.01 17.92 3.40
CA ARG A 104 1.11 18.10 2.47
C ARG A 104 2.47 18.27 3.18
N SER A 105 2.67 17.56 4.29
CA SER A 105 3.90 17.63 5.08
C SER A 105 4.91 16.59 4.60
N LEU A 106 5.71 16.93 3.58
CA LEU A 106 6.62 15.98 2.90
C LEU A 106 7.49 15.16 3.86
N SER A 107 8.20 15.83 4.75
CA SER A 107 9.14 15.19 5.68
C SER A 107 8.43 14.23 6.65
N LYS A 108 7.24 14.60 7.14
CA LYS A 108 6.46 13.75 8.05
C LYS A 108 5.85 12.56 7.31
N THR A 109 5.33 12.78 6.11
CA THR A 109 4.79 11.72 5.26
C THR A 109 5.87 10.70 4.92
N LEU A 110 7.02 11.13 4.41
CA LEU A 110 8.14 10.23 4.07
C LEU A 110 8.60 9.42 5.28
N ARG A 111 8.76 10.06 6.44
CA ARG A 111 9.15 9.38 7.69
C ARG A 111 8.12 8.34 8.14
N ALA A 112 6.83 8.61 7.96
CA ALA A 112 5.78 7.63 8.25
C ALA A 112 5.83 6.43 7.29
N LEU A 113 6.02 6.68 5.99
CA LEU A 113 6.16 5.63 4.97
C LEU A 113 7.41 4.76 5.19
N GLU A 114 8.54 5.36 5.57
CA GLU A 114 9.77 4.61 5.92
C GLU A 114 9.57 3.71 7.14
N ARG A 115 8.86 4.21 8.16
CA ARG A 115 8.53 3.40 9.34
C ARG A 115 7.59 2.24 8.99
N LEU A 116 6.60 2.45 8.12
CA LEU A 116 5.75 1.37 7.61
C LEU A 116 6.56 0.32 6.85
N GLN A 117 7.46 0.76 5.98
CA GLN A 117 8.35 -0.12 5.23
C GLN A 117 9.19 -1.01 6.17
N SER A 118 9.75 -0.42 7.24
CA SER A 118 10.51 -1.17 8.25
C SER A 118 9.68 -2.21 9.01
N VAL A 119 8.42 -1.91 9.34
CA VAL A 119 7.49 -2.89 9.93
C VAL A 119 7.30 -4.07 8.97
N PHE A 120 7.00 -3.80 7.70
CA PHE A 120 6.79 -4.84 6.70
C PHE A 120 8.03 -5.67 6.40
N ASP A 121 9.21 -5.06 6.36
CA ASP A 121 10.46 -5.79 6.15
C ASP A 121 10.81 -6.69 7.33
N THR A 122 10.55 -6.23 8.56
CA THR A 122 10.71 -7.05 9.76
C THR A 122 9.80 -8.27 9.71
N GLN A 123 8.52 -8.07 9.41
CA GLN A 123 7.54 -9.15 9.40
C GLN A 123 7.67 -10.10 8.20
N ARG A 124 8.20 -9.62 7.07
CA ARG A 124 8.58 -10.48 5.94
C ARG A 124 9.63 -11.51 6.34
N SER A 125 10.62 -11.13 7.14
CA SER A 125 11.67 -12.07 7.59
C SER A 125 11.13 -13.16 8.52
N ARG A 126 9.98 -12.92 9.16
CA ARG A 126 9.29 -13.84 10.07
C ARG A 126 8.17 -14.63 9.38
N TYR A 127 8.07 -14.51 8.06
CA TYR A 127 7.06 -15.15 7.23
C TYR A 127 7.22 -16.68 7.23
N ILE A 128 6.20 -17.39 7.73
CA ILE A 128 6.01 -18.83 7.51
C ILE A 128 4.62 -19.00 6.91
N PRO A 129 4.50 -19.39 5.62
CA PRO A 129 3.20 -19.63 5.00
C PRO A 129 2.51 -20.80 5.72
N ALA A 130 1.19 -20.68 5.96
CA ALA A 130 0.41 -21.73 6.62
C ALA A 130 0.47 -23.09 5.87
N SER A 131 0.75 -23.08 4.57
CA SER A 131 0.90 -24.29 3.74
C SER A 131 2.26 -24.98 3.83
N ALA A 132 3.24 -24.41 4.54
CA ALA A 132 4.58 -24.97 4.70
C ALA A 132 4.79 -25.75 6.01
N ALA A 133 3.71 -26.06 6.74
CA ALA A 133 3.70 -26.84 7.98
C ALA A 133 2.93 -28.15 7.80
#